data_AF-M1A7Z8-F1
#
_entry.id   AF-M1A7Z8-F1
#
_cell.length_a   1.000
_cell.length_b   1.000
_cell.length_c   1.000
_cell.angle_alpha   90.00
_cell.angle_beta   90.00
_cell.angle_gamma   90.00
#
_symmetry.space_group_name_H-M   'P 1'
#
loop_
_entity.id
_entity.type
_entity.pdbx_description
1 polymer ?
#
loop_
_entity_poly.entity_id
_entity_poly.type
_entity_poly.pdbx_seq_one_letter_code
_entity_poly.pdbx_strand_id
1 'polypeptide(L)'
;MWFYPGVPDALKFASSKLYIVTTKQSRFADALLKGIAGITIPAERIFGLGTGPKVKVLKQLQEMPEHQGLKLHFVEDRLATLKNVIKESELDGWNLYLGDWGYNTQKEREEAAGISRIRVLELSDFSNKLK
;
A
#
# COMPACT_ATOMS: atom_id res chain seq x y z
N MET A 1 -1.01 9.48 16.18
CA MET A 1 -1.48 8.36 15.35
C MET A 1 -0.44 7.27 15.50
N TRP A 2 -0.82 6.13 16.07
CA TRP A 2 0.07 5.00 16.31
C TRP A 2 -0.04 4.02 15.13
N PHE A 3 1.01 3.23 14.88
CA PHE A 3 0.94 2.13 13.92
C PHE A 3 0.11 0.98 14.50
N TYR A 4 -0.56 0.22 13.64
CA TYR A 4 -1.21 -1.01 14.05
C TYR A 4 -0.17 -2.04 14.52
N PRO A 5 -0.52 -2.92 15.49
CA PRO A 5 0.38 -3.97 15.96
C PRO A 5 0.95 -4.80 14.81
N GLY A 6 2.25 -5.11 14.87
CA GLY A 6 2.94 -5.93 13.86
C GLY A 6 3.38 -5.18 12.60
N VAL A 7 2.74 -4.07 12.23
CA VAL A 7 3.09 -3.30 11.01
C VAL A 7 4.51 -2.73 11.05
N PRO A 8 4.98 -2.11 12.16
CA PRO A 8 6.34 -1.61 12.22
C PRO A 8 7.40 -2.68 11.93
N ASP A 9 7.28 -3.84 12.57
CA ASP A 9 8.21 -4.95 12.38
C ASP A 9 8.11 -5.51 10.97
N ALA A 10 6.90 -5.69 10.45
CA ALA A 10 6.67 -6.19 9.10
C ALA A 10 7.33 -5.30 8.04
N LEU A 11 7.21 -3.98 8.18
CA LEU A 11 7.88 -3.03 7.28
C LEU A 11 9.40 -3.02 7.46
N LYS A 12 9.89 -3.14 8.70
CA LYS A 12 11.32 -3.14 9.02
C LYS A 12 12.05 -4.36 8.48
N PHE A 13 11.42 -5.53 8.57
CA PHE A 13 12.00 -6.80 8.15
C PHE A 13 11.55 -7.24 6.75
N ALA A 14 10.91 -6.33 6.00
CA ALA A 14 10.41 -6.67 4.68
C ALA A 14 11.53 -7.10 3.73
N SER A 15 11.39 -8.30 3.16
CA SER A 15 12.27 -8.79 2.09
C SER A 15 11.98 -8.12 0.74
N SER A 16 10.76 -7.60 0.57
CA SER A 16 10.32 -6.87 -0.62
C SER A 16 10.71 -5.39 -0.56
N LYS A 17 10.92 -4.77 -1.74
CA LYS A 17 11.13 -3.33 -1.84
C LYS A 17 9.84 -2.57 -1.51
N LEU A 18 9.88 -1.74 -0.47
CA LEU A 18 8.73 -0.97 0.00
C LEU A 18 8.65 0.43 -0.62
N TYR A 19 7.41 0.84 -0.89
CA TYR A 19 7.01 2.19 -1.32
C TYR A 19 5.81 2.64 -0.50
N ILE A 20 5.76 3.93 -0.15
CA ILE A 20 4.65 4.52 0.60
C ILE A 20 3.92 5.50 -0.31
N VAL A 21 2.63 5.26 -0.56
CA VAL A 21 1.79 6.14 -1.38
C VAL A 21 0.67 6.70 -0.50
N THR A 22 0.77 7.99 -0.16
CA THR A 22 -0.07 8.64 0.84
C THR A 22 -0.52 10.03 0.41
N THR A 23 -1.65 10.50 0.95
CA THR A 23 -2.12 11.88 0.77
C THR A 23 -1.56 12.83 1.84
N LYS A 24 -0.75 12.33 2.78
CA LYS A 24 -0.02 13.15 3.77
C LYS A 24 1.23 13.75 3.11
N GLN A 25 1.74 14.88 3.61
CA GLN A 25 3.03 15.39 3.14
C GLN A 25 4.14 14.35 3.40
N SER A 26 5.05 14.14 2.44
CA SER A 26 6.10 13.10 2.55
C SER A 26 6.95 13.26 3.81
N ARG A 27 7.28 14.50 4.21
CA ARG A 27 8.03 14.77 5.46
C ARG A 27 7.33 14.27 6.72
N PHE A 28 5.99 14.30 6.76
CA PHE A 28 5.24 13.78 7.91
C PHE A 28 5.19 12.25 7.89
N ALA A 29 5.04 11.64 6.71
CA ALA A 29 5.11 10.20 6.59
C ALA A 29 6.49 9.66 6.99
N ASP A 30 7.56 10.30 6.53
CA ASP A 30 8.95 9.97 6.90
C ASP A 30 9.20 10.11 8.40
N ALA A 31 8.78 11.24 9.00
CA ALA A 31 8.91 11.46 10.44
C ALA A 31 8.14 10.42 11.27
N LEU A 32 6.96 9.97 10.82
CA LEU A 32 6.20 8.90 11.50
C LEU A 32 6.93 7.56 11.40
N LEU A 33 7.41 7.18 10.20
CA LEU A 33 8.14 5.94 9.98
C LEU A 33 9.44 5.88 10.81
N LYS A 34 10.19 6.97 10.85
CA LYS A 34 11.43 7.07 11.65
C LYS A 34 11.15 7.16 13.14
N GLY A 35 10.30 8.09 13.56
CA GLY A 35 10.12 8.44 14.97
C GLY A 35 9.30 7.44 15.77
N ILE A 36 8.32 6.77 15.16
CA ILE A 36 7.43 5.84 15.87
C ILE A 36 7.85 4.38 15.60
N ALA A 37 8.32 4.08 14.39
CA ALA A 37 8.60 2.71 13.98
C ALA A 37 10.10 2.40 13.82
N GLY A 38 10.99 3.39 13.88
CA GLY A 38 12.42 3.21 13.66
C GLY A 38 12.75 2.73 12.24
N ILE A 39 11.85 2.95 11.27
CA ILE A 39 11.98 2.51 9.89
C ILE A 39 12.54 3.66 9.06
N THR A 40 13.58 3.38 8.28
CA THR A 40 14.09 4.32 7.28
C THR A 40 13.71 3.82 5.89
N ILE A 41 12.75 4.51 5.26
CA ILE A 41 12.45 4.35 3.84
C ILE A 41 13.06 5.55 3.11
N PRO A 42 13.86 5.35 2.04
CA PRO A 42 14.39 6.45 1.24
C PRO A 42 13.31 7.40 0.72
N ALA A 43 13.59 8.69 0.70
CA ALA A 43 12.60 9.73 0.43
C ALA A 43 11.98 9.60 -0.98
N GLU A 44 12.75 9.13 -1.95
CA GLU A 44 12.32 8.84 -3.32
C GLU A 44 11.29 7.71 -3.41
N ARG A 45 11.11 6.94 -2.32
CA ARG A 45 10.10 5.88 -2.21
C ARG A 45 8.87 6.30 -1.40
N ILE A 46 8.78 7.57 -0.99
CA ILE A 46 7.65 8.13 -0.25
C ILE A 46 6.90 9.15 -1.12
N PHE A 47 5.84 8.68 -1.77
CA PHE A 47 4.94 9.46 -2.61
C PHE A 47 3.83 10.08 -1.75
N GLY A 48 4.02 11.34 -1.36
CA GLY A 48 3.09 12.08 -0.51
C GLY A 48 2.18 13.05 -1.26
N LEU A 49 1.58 13.97 -0.51
CA LEU A 49 0.77 15.06 -1.07
C LEU A 49 1.53 15.82 -2.16
N GLY A 50 0.90 15.99 -3.32
CA GLY A 50 1.48 16.69 -4.47
C GLY A 50 2.13 15.77 -5.52
N THR A 51 2.31 14.47 -5.25
CA THR A 51 2.85 13.53 -6.27
C THR A 51 1.82 13.06 -7.30
N GLY A 52 0.55 13.45 -7.13
CA GLY A 52 -0.56 13.09 -8.01
C GLY A 52 -1.43 11.95 -7.46
N PRO A 53 -2.47 11.54 -8.20
CA PRO A 53 -3.35 10.45 -7.80
C PRO A 53 -2.60 9.12 -7.64
N LYS A 54 -3.05 8.25 -6.73
CA LYS A 54 -2.38 6.96 -6.48
C LYS A 54 -2.24 6.11 -7.74
N VAL A 55 -3.26 6.08 -8.60
CA VAL A 55 -3.22 5.42 -9.91
C VAL A 55 -2.01 5.88 -10.73
N LYS A 56 -1.75 7.18 -10.81
CA LYS A 56 -0.60 7.73 -11.55
C LYS A 56 0.72 7.26 -10.96
N VAL A 57 0.83 7.27 -9.62
CA VAL A 57 2.03 6.78 -8.93
C VAL A 57 2.25 5.28 -9.19
N LEU A 58 1.19 4.46 -9.20
CA LEU A 58 1.31 3.04 -9.52
C LEU A 58 1.78 2.81 -10.97
N LYS A 59 1.26 3.58 -11.94
CA LYS A 59 1.73 3.55 -13.34
C LYS A 59 3.22 3.92 -13.44
N GLN A 60 3.64 4.98 -12.74
CA GLN A 60 5.06 5.37 -12.68
C GLN A 60 5.94 4.27 -12.07
N LEU A 61 5.47 3.64 -10.99
CA LEU A 61 6.22 2.57 -10.33
C LEU A 61 6.36 1.35 -11.24
N GLN A 62 5.32 0.89 -11.93
CA GLN A 62 5.44 -0.29 -12.80
C GLN A 62 6.33 -0.06 -14.03
N GLU A 63 6.48 1.18 -14.48
CA GLU A 63 7.34 1.55 -15.62
C GLU A 63 8.83 1.60 -15.25
N MET A 64 9.18 1.61 -13.97
CA MET A 64 10.56 1.63 -13.52
C MET A 64 11.33 0.38 -14.00
N PRO A 65 12.53 0.53 -14.59
CA PRO A 65 13.31 -0.61 -15.10
C PRO A 65 13.58 -1.69 -14.05
N GLU A 66 13.83 -1.30 -12.80
CA GLU A 66 14.07 -2.24 -11.69
C GLU A 66 12.84 -3.03 -11.25
N HIS A 67 11.64 -2.68 -11.73
CA HIS A 67 10.40 -3.37 -11.41
C HIS A 67 9.92 -4.30 -12.53
N GLN A 68 10.60 -4.27 -13.68
CA GLN A 68 10.27 -5.16 -14.79
C GLN A 68 10.42 -6.63 -14.38
N GLY A 69 9.38 -7.41 -14.63
CA GLY A 69 9.31 -8.83 -14.26
C GLY A 69 9.02 -9.11 -12.78
N LEU A 70 8.90 -8.08 -11.92
CA LEU A 70 8.50 -8.27 -10.53
C LEU A 70 6.97 -8.37 -10.40
N LYS A 71 6.53 -9.09 -9.36
CA LYS A 71 5.13 -9.03 -8.93
C LYS A 71 4.93 -7.78 -8.08
N LEU A 72 3.99 -6.94 -8.50
CA LEU A 72 3.68 -5.70 -7.80
C LEU A 72 2.44 -5.90 -6.93
N HIS A 73 2.49 -5.40 -5.70
CA HIS A 73 1.45 -5.56 -4.68
C HIS A 73 1.06 -4.18 -4.15
N PHE A 74 -0.25 -3.89 -4.13
CA PHE A 74 -0.78 -2.65 -3.60
C PHE A 74 -1.77 -2.95 -2.47
N VAL A 75 -1.41 -2.51 -1.25
CA VAL A 75 -2.22 -2.67 -0.03
C VAL A 75 -2.79 -1.32 0.36
N GLU A 76 -4.10 -1.26 0.57
CA GLU A 76 -4.84 -0.02 0.81
C GLU A 76 -6.04 -0.32 1.73
N ASP A 77 -6.46 0.64 2.57
CA ASP A 77 -7.60 0.47 3.47
C ASP A 77 -8.89 1.12 2.93
N ARG A 78 -8.81 1.83 1.80
CA ARG A 78 -9.94 2.46 1.09
C ARG A 78 -10.35 1.70 -0.17
N LEU A 79 -11.51 1.05 -0.13
CA LEU A 79 -12.07 0.31 -1.27
C LEU A 79 -12.24 1.18 -2.53
N ALA A 80 -12.67 2.43 -2.39
CA ALA A 80 -12.83 3.34 -3.53
C ALA A 80 -11.52 3.55 -4.32
N THR A 81 -10.38 3.59 -3.62
CA THR A 81 -9.07 3.70 -4.25
C THR A 81 -8.75 2.45 -5.07
N LEU A 82 -8.97 1.25 -4.51
CA LEU A 82 -8.76 -0.02 -5.22
C LEU A 82 -9.65 -0.13 -6.46
N LYS A 83 -10.92 0.28 -6.35
CA LYS A 83 -11.83 0.34 -7.50
C LYS A 83 -11.34 1.28 -8.61
N ASN A 84 -10.71 2.39 -8.25
CA ASN A 84 -10.12 3.29 -9.25
C ASN A 84 -8.89 2.67 -9.91
N VAL A 85 -8.10 1.87 -9.20
CA VAL A 85 -7.00 1.09 -9.79
C VAL A 85 -7.53 0.05 -10.78
N ILE A 86 -8.62 -0.66 -10.45
CA ILE A 86 -9.24 -1.67 -11.31
C ILE A 86 -9.79 -1.08 -12.63
N LYS A 87 -10.20 0.19 -12.64
CA LYS A 87 -10.68 0.86 -13.87
C LYS A 87 -9.57 1.08 -14.91
N GLU A 88 -8.32 0.91 -14.52
CA GLU A 88 -7.14 1.21 -15.33
C GLU A 88 -6.53 -0.12 -15.79
N SER A 89 -6.83 -0.55 -17.01
CA SER A 89 -6.37 -1.85 -17.53
C SER A 89 -4.85 -1.99 -17.55
N GLU A 90 -4.12 -0.88 -17.69
CA GLU A 90 -2.66 -0.84 -17.56
C GLU A 90 -2.16 -1.32 -16.19
N LEU A 91 -3.01 -1.33 -15.16
CA LEU A 91 -2.69 -1.77 -13.79
C LEU A 91 -3.21 -3.19 -13.49
N ASP A 92 -3.68 -3.95 -14.48
CA ASP A 92 -4.16 -5.32 -14.29
C ASP A 92 -3.07 -6.28 -13.77
N GLY A 93 -1.80 -5.94 -13.97
CA GLY A 93 -0.66 -6.70 -13.43
C GLY A 93 -0.50 -6.60 -11.90
N TRP A 94 -1.14 -5.63 -11.24
CA TRP A 94 -1.02 -5.44 -9.79
C TRP A 94 -1.88 -6.42 -9.01
N ASN A 95 -1.32 -6.94 -7.92
CA ASN A 95 -2.07 -7.68 -6.91
C ASN A 95 -2.64 -6.68 -5.90
N LEU A 96 -3.97 -6.63 -5.78
CA LEU A 96 -4.66 -5.62 -4.98
C LEU A 96 -5.19 -6.21 -3.68
N TYR A 97 -4.94 -5.52 -2.58
CA TYR A 97 -5.36 -5.94 -1.25
C TYR A 97 -6.11 -4.83 -0.53
N LEU A 98 -7.30 -5.15 -0.02
CA LEU A 98 -7.97 -4.32 0.97
C LEU A 98 -7.52 -4.81 2.36
N GLY A 99 -6.79 -3.99 3.11
CA GLY A 99 -6.55 -4.29 4.52
C GLY A 99 -7.88 -4.24 5.28
N ASP A 100 -8.20 -5.27 6.06
CA ASP A 100 -9.45 -5.35 6.83
C ASP A 100 -9.47 -4.43 8.07
N TRP A 101 -8.31 -3.81 8.34
CA TRP A 101 -8.10 -2.78 9.35
C TRP A 101 -8.10 -1.38 8.71
N GLY A 102 -8.11 -0.33 9.54
CA GLY A 102 -8.09 1.05 9.04
C GLY A 102 -9.48 1.68 9.02
N TYR A 103 -9.77 2.44 7.97
CA TYR A 103 -11.00 3.25 7.87
C TYR A 103 -12.16 2.56 7.14
N ASN A 104 -12.00 1.35 6.60
CA ASN A 104 -13.10 0.64 5.93
C ASN A 104 -14.14 0.11 6.91
N THR A 105 -15.36 0.01 6.40
CA THR A 105 -16.52 -0.55 7.08
C THR A 105 -16.68 -2.04 6.77
N GLN A 106 -17.47 -2.75 7.58
CA GLN A 106 -17.84 -4.16 7.33
C GLN A 106 -18.46 -4.35 5.95
N LYS A 107 -19.35 -3.44 5.54
CA LYS A 107 -19.98 -3.44 4.22
C LYS A 107 -18.96 -3.33 3.08
N GLU A 108 -17.95 -2.48 3.23
CA GLU A 108 -16.88 -2.35 2.22
C GLU A 108 -16.01 -3.61 2.16
N ARG A 109 -15.74 -4.28 3.29
CA ARG A 109 -15.02 -5.56 3.29
C ARG A 109 -15.79 -6.67 2.59
N GLU A 110 -17.09 -6.77 2.86
CA GLU A 110 -17.99 -7.73 2.19
C GLU A 110 -18.06 -7.46 0.68
N GLU A 111 -18.17 -6.19 0.29
CA GLU A 111 -18.14 -5.79 -1.11
C GLU A 111 -16.80 -6.14 -1.77
N ALA A 112 -15.68 -5.86 -1.10
CA ALA A 112 -14.35 -6.17 -1.61
C ALA A 112 -14.13 -7.68 -1.79
N ALA A 113 -14.65 -8.51 -0.87
CA ALA A 113 -14.60 -9.96 -0.98
C ALA A 113 -15.37 -10.51 -2.19
N GLY A 114 -16.38 -9.77 -2.67
CA GLY A 114 -17.11 -10.08 -3.90
C GLY A 114 -16.41 -9.64 -5.19
N ILE A 115 -15.32 -8.87 -5.12
CA ILE A 115 -14.58 -8.37 -6.29
C ILE A 115 -13.38 -9.29 -6.53
N SER A 116 -13.39 -10.06 -7.63
CA SER A 116 -12.34 -11.05 -7.95
C SER A 116 -10.91 -10.49 -8.02
N ARG A 117 -10.76 -9.20 -8.29
CA ARG A 117 -9.47 -8.48 -8.37
C ARG A 117 -8.92 -8.04 -7.01
N ILE A 118 -9.72 -8.08 -5.94
CA ILE A 118 -9.31 -7.60 -4.61
C ILE A 118 -9.26 -8.78 -3.66
N ARG A 119 -8.15 -8.92 -2.94
CA ARG A 119 -8.07 -9.81 -1.78
C ARG A 119 -8.23 -9.02 -0.49
N VAL A 120 -9.19 -9.39 0.34
CA VAL A 120 -9.24 -8.88 1.71
C VAL A 120 -8.07 -9.50 2.48
N LEU A 121 -7.32 -8.66 3.19
CA LEU A 121 -6.10 -9.03 3.89
C LEU A 121 -6.27 -8.70 5.37
N GLU A 122 -6.06 -9.68 6.24
CA GLU A 122 -6.05 -9.45 7.69
C GLU A 122 -4.74 -8.81 8.16
N LEU A 123 -4.80 -8.05 9.25
CA LEU A 123 -3.62 -7.37 9.82
C LEU A 123 -2.49 -8.34 10.19
N SER A 124 -2.85 -9.49 10.74
CA SER A 124 -1.95 -10.60 11.09
C SER A 124 -1.27 -11.16 9.83
N ASP A 125 -2.06 -11.44 8.81
CA ASP A 125 -1.60 -11.94 7.51
C ASP A 125 -0.66 -10.97 6.81
N PHE A 126 -1.00 -9.68 6.80
CA PHE A 126 -0.11 -8.64 6.28
C PHE A 126 1.23 -8.65 7.01
N SER A 127 1.18 -8.67 8.34
CA SER A 127 2.38 -8.62 9.17
C SER A 127 3.28 -9.85 9.00
N ASN A 128 2.70 -11.01 8.72
CA ASN A 128 3.42 -12.25 8.50
C ASN A 128 3.93 -12.42 7.08
N LYS A 129 3.18 -11.97 6.07
CA LYS A 129 3.55 -12.09 4.64
C LYS A 129 4.65 -11.12 4.22
N LEU A 130 4.77 -10.00 4.92
CA LEU A 130 5.76 -8.99 4.57
C LEU A 130 7.15 -9.29 5.16
N LYS A 131 7.20 -9.96 6.33
CA LYS A 131 8.45 -10.47 6.94
C LYS A 131 9.05 -11.59 6.10
#